data_AF-A0A7W0VKC4-F1
#
_entry.id   AF-A0A7W0VKC4-F1
#
_cell.length_a   1.000
_cell.length_b   1.000
_cell.length_c   1.000
_cell.angle_alpha   90.00
_cell.angle_beta   90.00
_cell.angle_gamma   90.00
#
_symmetry.space_group_name_H-M   'P 1'
#
loop_
_entity.id
_entity.type
_entity.pdbx_description
1 polymer ?
#
loop_
_entity_poly.entity_id
_entity_poly.type
_entity_poly.pdbx_seq_one_letter_code
_entity_poly.pdbx_strand_id
1 'polypeptide(L)'
;MNCPICAQALEGGELVMVCHPCHKSLGGGLSVNATGEFRVPTAQEMLEHMDGPAPSTRPNTVNVCSWCGKLEAEVKKLLGRGGIALCDECVSLASDIMEAELGENWR
;
A
#
# COMPACT_ATOMS: atom_id res chain seq x y z
N MET A 1 -11.64 23.82 19.39
CA MET A 1 -12.84 23.11 19.89
C MET A 1 -12.44 22.37 21.17
N ASN A 2 -13.36 22.12 22.10
CA ASN A 2 -13.06 21.41 23.34
C ASN A 2 -13.51 19.94 23.24
N CYS A 3 -12.76 19.03 23.87
CA CYS A 3 -13.11 17.62 23.90
C CYS A 3 -14.46 17.43 24.61
N PRO A 4 -15.48 16.77 24.02
CA PRO A 4 -16.79 16.61 24.65
C PRO A 4 -16.79 15.61 25.82
N ILE A 5 -15.68 14.89 26.04
CA ILE A 5 -15.54 13.91 27.13
C ILE A 5 -14.87 14.54 28.36
N CYS A 6 -13.81 15.34 28.17
CA CYS A 6 -13.03 15.93 29.27
C CYS A 6 -13.03 17.47 29.31
N ALA A 7 -13.67 18.13 28.34
CA ALA A 7 -13.76 19.59 28.19
C ALA A 7 -12.44 20.36 28.03
N GLN A 8 -11.29 19.67 27.92
CA GLN A 8 -9.99 20.30 27.66
C GLN A 8 -9.91 20.85 26.22
N ALA A 9 -9.03 21.83 25.97
CA ALA A 9 -8.78 22.36 24.64
C ALA A 9 -8.15 21.29 23.74
N LEU A 10 -8.71 21.08 22.54
CA LEU A 10 -8.12 20.19 21.54
C LEU A 10 -6.91 20.88 20.91
N GLU A 11 -5.75 20.22 20.92
CA GLU A 11 -4.50 20.69 20.31
C GLU A 11 -4.04 19.73 19.19
N GLY A 12 -3.87 20.25 17.96
CA GLY A 12 -3.43 19.51 16.75
C GLY A 12 -4.58 18.91 15.92
N GLY A 13 -4.56 18.75 14.60
CA GLY A 13 -3.65 19.08 13.50
C GLY A 13 -4.32 18.59 12.18
N GLU A 14 -4.09 19.26 11.04
CA GLU A 14 -4.80 18.99 9.77
C GLU A 14 -4.40 17.65 9.13
N LEU A 15 -5.37 16.81 8.76
CA LEU A 15 -5.17 15.48 8.19
C LEU A 15 -4.63 15.56 6.74
N VAL A 16 -3.54 14.86 6.42
CA VAL A 16 -3.06 14.68 5.03
C VAL A 16 -2.95 13.20 4.65
N MET A 17 -3.35 12.92 3.41
CA MET A 17 -3.36 11.59 2.82
C MET A 17 -1.97 11.16 2.38
N VAL A 18 -1.53 9.97 2.80
CA VAL A 18 -0.22 9.39 2.44
C VAL A 18 -0.35 7.93 1.98
N CYS A 19 0.65 7.41 1.26
CA CYS A 19 0.64 6.04 0.74
C CYS A 19 0.92 4.98 1.81
N HIS A 20 0.53 3.72 1.54
CA HIS A 20 0.56 2.61 2.51
C HIS A 20 1.93 2.33 3.17
N PRO A 21 3.06 2.37 2.46
CA PRO A 21 4.38 2.20 3.09
C PRO A 21 4.76 3.34 4.04
N CYS A 22 4.41 4.58 3.69
CA CYS A 22 4.68 5.78 4.50
C CYS A 22 3.84 5.76 5.79
N HIS A 23 2.58 5.32 5.70
CA HIS A 23 1.74 5.09 6.88
C HIS A 23 2.36 4.08 7.84
N LYS A 24 2.93 2.97 7.32
CA LYS A 24 3.52 1.91 8.14
C LYS A 24 4.85 2.30 8.80
N SER A 25 5.63 3.17 8.15
CA SER A 25 6.98 3.55 8.62
C SER A 25 7.01 4.78 9.51
N LEU A 26 6.11 5.75 9.29
CA LEU A 26 6.07 7.01 10.04
C LEU A 26 4.94 7.05 11.08
N GLY A 27 4.00 6.09 11.01
CA GLY A 27 2.86 5.89 11.94
C GLY A 27 3.23 5.57 13.39
N GLY A 28 4.48 5.76 13.79
CA GLY A 28 5.03 5.32 15.08
C GLY A 28 4.40 6.01 16.27
N GLY A 29 3.51 5.31 16.95
CA GLY A 29 3.18 5.53 18.36
C GLY A 29 1.79 6.07 18.62
N LEU A 30 0.76 5.23 18.45
CA LEU A 30 -0.45 5.37 19.27
C LEU A 30 -1.00 3.98 19.59
N SER A 31 -1.20 3.73 20.88
CA SER A 31 -2.04 2.62 21.36
C SER A 31 -3.38 2.69 20.65
N VAL A 32 -3.74 1.63 19.92
CA VAL A 32 -5.01 1.50 19.20
C VAL A 32 -6.17 1.26 20.17
N ASN A 33 -6.49 2.27 20.96
CA ASN A 33 -7.80 2.43 21.59
C ASN A 33 -8.35 3.86 21.45
N ALA A 34 -7.68 4.75 20.71
CA ALA A 34 -8.23 6.04 20.32
C ALA A 34 -7.72 6.40 18.92
N THR A 35 -8.59 6.34 17.92
CA THR A 35 -8.36 6.91 16.59
C THR A 35 -8.33 8.44 16.69
N GLY A 36 -7.20 9.09 16.38
CA GLY A 36 -7.11 10.55 16.30
C GLY A 36 -5.77 11.04 15.74
N GLU A 37 -5.84 11.70 14.58
CA GLU A 37 -4.91 12.48 13.76
C GLU A 37 -3.37 12.33 13.85
N PHE A 38 -2.75 12.09 12.68
CA PHE A 38 -1.30 12.17 12.45
C PHE A 38 -0.89 13.56 11.93
N ARG A 39 0.16 14.17 12.51
CA ARG A 39 0.66 15.52 12.15
C ARG A 39 1.44 15.52 10.83
N VAL A 40 1.24 16.57 10.04
CA VAL A 40 1.90 16.81 8.75
C VAL A 40 3.00 17.86 8.92
N PRO A 41 4.25 17.59 8.49
CA PRO A 41 5.35 18.56 8.54
C PRO A 41 5.09 19.79 7.66
N THR A 42 5.69 20.91 8.03
CA THR A 42 5.59 22.15 7.25
C THR A 42 6.45 22.10 5.98
N ALA A 43 6.10 22.90 4.98
CA ALA A 43 6.79 22.90 3.69
C ALA A 43 8.31 23.11 3.79
N GLN A 44 8.80 23.89 4.78
CA GLN A 44 10.23 24.06 5.01
C GLN A 44 10.89 22.76 5.51
N GLU A 45 10.28 22.06 6.46
CA GLU A 45 10.78 20.78 6.98
C GLU A 45 10.76 19.69 5.90
N MET A 46 9.82 19.78 4.94
CA MET A 46 9.75 18.88 3.79
C MET A 46 10.88 19.12 2.77
N LEU A 47 11.30 20.37 2.54
CA LEU A 47 12.40 20.69 1.63
C LEU A 47 13.78 20.31 2.20
N GLU A 48 13.96 20.42 3.52
CA GLU A 48 15.23 20.10 4.19
C GLU A 48 15.59 18.60 4.14
N HIS A 49 14.62 17.71 3.89
CA HIS A 49 14.83 16.26 3.78
C HIS A 49 14.94 15.74 2.33
N MET A 50 15.03 16.63 1.33
CA MET A 50 15.17 16.27 -0.09
C MET A 50 16.62 16.11 -0.58
N ASP A 51 17.62 16.07 0.30
CA ASP A 51 19.03 15.80 -0.06
C ASP A 51 19.34 14.29 -0.21
N GLY A 52 18.41 13.55 -0.81
CA GLY A 52 18.54 12.11 -1.08
C GLY A 52 18.47 11.80 -2.58
N PRO A 53 19.36 10.94 -3.12
CA PRO A 53 19.35 10.63 -4.55
C PRO A 53 18.01 10.01 -4.94
N ALA A 54 17.41 10.49 -6.03
CA ALA A 54 16.15 10.01 -6.57
C ALA A 54 16.14 8.46 -6.64
N PRO A 55 15.07 7.77 -6.21
CA PRO A 55 15.03 6.32 -6.25
C PRO A 55 14.73 5.84 -7.67
N SER A 56 15.69 6.00 -8.59
CA SER A 56 15.61 5.50 -9.97
C SER A 56 16.12 4.06 -10.12
N THR A 57 16.33 3.33 -9.02
CA THR A 57 16.65 1.91 -9.09
C THR A 57 15.89 1.21 -7.97
N ARG A 58 14.74 0.64 -8.32
CA ARG A 58 14.01 -0.25 -7.42
C ARG A 58 14.96 -1.41 -7.11
N PRO A 59 15.12 -1.78 -5.83
CA PRO A 59 15.88 -2.98 -5.49
C PRO A 59 15.28 -4.13 -6.30
N ASN A 60 16.14 -5.03 -6.77
CA ASN A 60 15.78 -6.22 -7.54
C ASN A 60 14.84 -7.10 -6.69
N THR A 61 13.57 -6.73 -6.65
CA THR A 61 12.54 -7.39 -5.85
C THR A 61 12.28 -8.70 -6.54
N VAL A 62 12.55 -9.80 -5.83
CA VAL A 62 12.19 -11.15 -6.25
C VAL A 62 10.76 -11.13 -6.78
N ASN A 63 10.58 -11.43 -8.07
CA ASN A 63 9.27 -11.38 -8.69
C ASN A 63 8.46 -12.61 -8.23
N VAL A 64 7.51 -12.37 -7.33
CA VAL A 64 6.59 -13.38 -6.78
C VAL A 64 5.16 -13.09 -7.20
N CYS A 65 4.39 -14.13 -7.47
CA CYS A 65 2.95 -14.00 -7.70
C CYS A 65 2.26 -13.52 -6.42
N SER A 66 1.51 -12.42 -6.50
CA SER A 66 0.79 -11.84 -5.36
C SER A 66 -0.41 -12.68 -4.91
N TRP A 67 -0.83 -13.69 -5.70
CA TRP A 67 -1.96 -14.55 -5.38
C TRP A 67 -1.53 -15.88 -4.74
N CYS A 68 -0.64 -16.62 -5.39
CA CYS A 68 -0.19 -17.94 -4.93
C CYS A 68 1.18 -17.91 -4.23
N GLY A 69 1.92 -16.80 -4.29
CA GLY A 69 3.24 -16.66 -3.67
C GLY A 69 4.40 -17.32 -4.42
N LYS A 70 4.15 -18.03 -5.53
CA LYS A 70 5.20 -18.69 -6.32
C LYS A 70 6.19 -17.69 -6.92
N LEU A 71 7.45 -18.09 -6.98
CA LEU A 71 8.54 -17.36 -7.61
C LEU A 71 8.42 -17.40 -9.15
N GLU A 72 8.97 -16.40 -9.83
CA GLU A 72 9.06 -16.39 -11.30
C GLU A 72 9.71 -17.67 -11.87
N ALA A 73 10.66 -18.28 -11.15
CA ALA A 73 11.32 -19.52 -11.57
C ALA A 73 10.43 -20.77 -11.45
N GLU A 74 9.34 -20.71 -10.68
CA GLU A 74 8.42 -21.85 -10.45
C GLU A 74 7.23 -21.86 -11.41
N VAL A 75 7.08 -20.81 -12.22
CA VAL A 75 5.93 -20.60 -13.12
C VAL A 75 6.42 -20.35 -14.54
N LYS A 76 5.58 -20.59 -15.55
CA LYS A 76 5.98 -20.40 -16.95
C LYS A 76 6.01 -18.93 -17.33
N LYS A 77 5.08 -18.14 -16.78
CA LYS A 77 5.00 -16.71 -17.02
C LYS A 77 4.57 -16.00 -15.75
N LEU A 78 5.19 -14.85 -15.51
CA LEU A 78 4.81 -13.93 -14.45
C LEU A 78 4.61 -12.54 -15.07
N LEU A 79 3.41 -12.00 -14.92
CA LEU A 79 2.97 -10.73 -15.49
C LEU A 79 2.94 -9.68 -14.38
N GLY A 80 3.73 -8.61 -14.48
CA GLY A 80 3.82 -7.59 -13.44
C GLY A 80 3.77 -6.16 -13.95
N ARG A 81 3.04 -5.29 -13.23
CA ARG A 81 3.07 -3.83 -13.37
C ARG A 81 2.88 -3.18 -12.00
N GLY A 82 3.64 -2.14 -11.71
CA GLY A 82 3.40 -1.31 -10.52
C GLY A 82 3.56 -2.01 -9.16
N GLY A 83 4.39 -3.05 -9.06
CA GLY A 83 4.65 -3.74 -7.79
C GLY A 83 3.70 -4.91 -7.46
N ILE A 84 2.79 -5.25 -8.37
CA ILE A 84 1.93 -6.43 -8.28
C ILE A 84 2.25 -7.34 -9.46
N ALA A 85 2.31 -8.65 -9.23
CA ALA A 85 2.59 -9.66 -10.24
C ALA A 85 1.65 -10.88 -10.14
N LEU A 86 1.29 -11.46 -11.28
CA LEU A 86 0.35 -12.58 -11.44
C LEU A 86 0.94 -13.65 -12.36
N CYS A 87 0.88 -14.93 -11.97
CA CYS A 87 1.40 -16.03 -12.78
C CYS A 87 0.37 -16.65 -13.72
N ASP A 88 0.84 -17.41 -14.71
CA ASP A 88 -0.02 -18.07 -15.71
C ASP A 88 -1.02 -19.05 -15.10
N GLU A 89 -0.63 -19.80 -14.07
CA GLU A 89 -1.54 -20.73 -13.39
C GLU A 89 -2.69 -20.00 -12.70
N CYS A 90 -2.41 -18.89 -12.02
CA CYS A 90 -3.45 -18.08 -11.38
C CYS A 90 -4.40 -17.45 -12.41
N VAL A 91 -3.89 -17.03 -13.57
CA VAL A 91 -4.72 -16.51 -14.67
C VAL A 91 -5.61 -17.61 -15.25
N SER A 92 -5.09 -18.84 -15.38
CA SER A 92 -5.88 -20.00 -15.83
C SER A 92 -7.00 -20.31 -14.84
N LEU A 93 -6.67 -20.43 -13.55
CA LEU A 93 -7.65 -20.71 -12.51
C LEU A 93 -8.73 -19.62 -12.44
N ALA A 94 -8.34 -18.34 -12.51
CA ALA A 94 -9.29 -17.24 -12.54
C ALA A 94 -10.21 -17.32 -13.77
N SER A 95 -9.68 -17.74 -14.91
CA SER A 95 -10.47 -17.93 -16.12
C SER A 95 -11.52 -19.03 -15.97
N ASP A 96 -11.15 -20.16 -15.38
CA ASP A 96 -12.05 -21.29 -15.16
C ASP A 96 -13.19 -20.91 -14.20
N ILE A 97 -12.86 -20.15 -13.15
CA ILE A 97 -13.85 -19.61 -12.21
C ILE A 97 -14.80 -18.64 -12.93
N MET A 98 -14.28 -17.74 -13.76
CA MET A 98 -15.10 -16.77 -14.49
C MET A 98 -16.05 -17.48 -15.47
N GLU A 99 -15.59 -18.55 -16.11
CA GLU A 99 -16.43 -19.34 -17.02
C GLU A 99 -17.55 -20.09 -16.28
N ALA A 100 -17.24 -20.64 -15.11
CA ALA A 100 -18.22 -21.32 -14.26
C ALA A 100 -19.30 -20.35 -13.71
N GLU A 101 -18.90 -19.14 -13.31
CA GLU A 101 -19.80 -18.18 -12.66
C GLU A 101 -20.56 -17.28 -13.66
N LEU A 102 -19.94 -16.87 -14.76
CA LEU A 102 -20.50 -15.93 -15.74
C LEU A 102 -20.89 -16.57 -17.09
N GLY A 103 -20.52 -17.84 -17.34
CA GLY A 103 -20.82 -18.57 -18.58
C GLY A 103 -19.86 -18.24 -19.74
N GLU A 104 -19.89 -19.02 -20.83
CA GLU A 104 -18.91 -19.01 -21.95
C GLU A 104 -18.72 -17.64 -22.66
N ASN A 105 -19.61 -16.66 -22.46
CA ASN A 105 -19.57 -15.34 -23.12
C ASN A 105 -18.79 -14.26 -22.34
N TRP A 106 -18.02 -14.61 -21.30
CA TRP A 106 -17.31 -13.61 -20.48
C TRP A 106 -16.03 -13.04 -21.11
N ARG A 107 -15.52 -13.65 -22.18
CA ARG A 107 -14.22 -13.35 -22.82
C ARG A 107 -14.33 -12.39 -24.01
#